data_AF-A0A533UCU5-F1
#
_entry.id   AF-A0A533UCU5-F1
#
_cell.length_a   1.000
_cell.length_b   1.000
_cell.length_c   1.000
_cell.angle_alpha   90.00
_cell.angle_beta   90.00
_cell.angle_gamma   90.00
#
_symmetry.space_group_name_H-M   'P 1'
#
loop_
_entity.id
_entity.type
_entity.pdbx_description
1 polymer ?
#
loop_
_entity_poly.entity_id
_entity_poly.type
_entity_poly.pdbx_seq_one_letter_code
_entity_poly.pdbx_strand_id
1 'polypeptide(L)'
;MLVDIPNVGTTIGVFIAFVLGIFAIIIYNRIKPLIKTESDLNSYTERLQYYESQLIDMKIRLDSVELLKEPKELEIPIPRPKEIMVEKQEATSDTREEKPKERMHNMNFGNAADYVLRLIIEKPMTSRDIQITIGRTREHTSRMMKKLFEEGLVERNMQTKPFTYYITDKGKTKLGIAKIVLQQ
;
A
#
# COMPACT_ATOMS: atom_id res chain seq x y z
N MET A 1 49.60 -8.51 -50.26
CA MET A 1 49.07 -9.28 -49.12
C MET A 1 48.21 -10.39 -49.69
N LEU A 2 48.66 -11.64 -49.54
CA LEU A 2 47.87 -12.81 -49.94
C LEU A 2 46.71 -12.92 -48.93
N VAL A 3 45.48 -12.81 -49.41
CA VAL A 3 44.29 -13.03 -48.59
C VAL A 3 44.06 -14.53 -48.54
N ASP A 4 44.38 -15.15 -47.40
CA ASP A 4 44.06 -16.55 -47.15
C ASP A 4 42.53 -16.70 -47.09
N ILE A 5 41.97 -17.39 -48.09
CA ILE A 5 40.54 -17.66 -48.16
C ILE A 5 40.20 -18.65 -47.04
N PRO A 6 39.26 -18.33 -46.14
CA PRO A 6 38.87 -19.24 -45.07
C PRO A 6 38.27 -20.53 -45.64
N ASN A 7 38.54 -21.65 -44.98
CA ASN A 7 38.00 -22.96 -45.35
C ASN A 7 36.47 -22.92 -45.44
N VAL A 8 35.90 -23.56 -46.46
CA VAL A 8 34.45 -23.59 -46.69
C VAL A 8 33.68 -24.03 -45.43
N GLY A 9 34.21 -24.99 -44.66
CA GLY A 9 33.61 -25.44 -43.41
C GLY A 9 33.50 -24.36 -42.33
N THR A 10 34.51 -23.48 -42.20
CA THR A 10 34.48 -22.40 -41.20
C THR A 10 33.48 -21.32 -41.61
N THR A 11 33.37 -21.01 -42.90
CA THR A 11 32.39 -20.03 -43.39
C THR A 11 30.94 -20.48 -43.15
N ILE A 12 30.65 -21.76 -43.38
CA ILE A 12 29.31 -22.35 -43.13
C ILE A 12 29.00 -22.36 -41.63
N GLY A 13 29.96 -22.71 -40.78
CA GLY A 13 29.79 -22.68 -39.33
C GLY A 13 29.44 -21.29 -38.79
N VAL A 14 30.10 -20.25 -39.29
CA VAL A 14 29.80 -18.85 -38.92
C VAL A 14 28.39 -18.44 -39.37
N PHE A 15 27.98 -18.85 -40.57
CA PHE A 15 26.62 -18.60 -41.07
C PHE A 15 25.54 -19.28 -40.21
N ILE A 16 25.75 -20.54 -39.83
CA ILE A 16 24.79 -21.28 -38.98
C ILE A 16 24.68 -20.63 -37.60
N ALA A 17 25.81 -20.24 -36.99
CA ALA A 17 25.82 -19.55 -35.70
C ALA A 17 25.06 -18.21 -35.75
N PHE A 18 25.22 -17.45 -36.85
CA PHE A 18 24.52 -16.19 -37.07
C PHE A 18 23.00 -16.40 -37.16
N VAL A 19 22.55 -17.40 -37.93
CA VAL A 19 21.12 -17.72 -38.07
C VAL A 19 20.51 -18.19 -36.75
N LEU A 20 21.22 -19.02 -35.99
CA LEU A 20 20.77 -19.47 -34.65
C LEU A 20 20.63 -18.30 -33.68
N GLY A 21 21.54 -17.32 -33.71
CA GLY A 21 21.46 -16.11 -32.90
C GLY A 21 20.23 -15.26 -33.23
N ILE A 22 19.94 -15.06 -34.52
CA ILE A 22 18.72 -14.35 -34.96
C ILE A 22 17.47 -15.11 -34.52
N PHE A 23 17.46 -16.44 -34.69
CA PHE A 23 16.34 -17.28 -34.28
C PHE A 23 16.07 -17.21 -32.77
N ALA A 24 17.13 -17.22 -31.95
CA ALA A 24 17.03 -17.05 -30.51
C ALA A 24 16.47 -15.67 -30.12
N ILE A 25 16.89 -14.58 -30.79
CA ILE A 25 16.37 -13.23 -30.58
C ILE A 25 14.88 -13.14 -30.94
N ILE A 26 14.46 -13.78 -32.04
CA ILE A 26 13.05 -13.81 -32.46
C ILE A 26 12.20 -14.53 -31.41
N ILE A 27 12.65 -15.69 -30.92
CA ILE A 27 11.98 -16.45 -29.87
C ILE A 27 11.92 -15.63 -28.57
N TYR A 28 13.03 -15.03 -28.16
CA TYR A 28 13.08 -14.19 -26.96
C TYR A 28 12.08 -13.04 -27.04
N ASN A 29 12.02 -12.32 -28.16
CA ASN A 29 11.08 -11.22 -28.36
C ASN A 29 9.62 -11.68 -28.43
N ARG A 30 9.36 -12.92 -28.85
CA ARG A 30 8.01 -13.52 -28.85
C ARG A 30 7.52 -13.90 -27.45
N ILE A 31 8.42 -14.36 -26.57
CA ILE A 31 8.05 -14.80 -25.21
C ILE A 31 8.10 -13.61 -24.22
N LYS A 32 8.95 -12.61 -24.46
CA LYS A 32 9.04 -11.37 -23.67
C LYS A 32 7.70 -10.70 -23.33
N PRO A 33 6.72 -10.55 -24.25
CA PRO A 33 5.42 -9.94 -23.92
C PRO A 33 4.56 -10.80 -22.98
N LEU A 34 4.80 -12.12 -22.90
CA LEU A 34 4.03 -13.02 -22.01
C LEU A 34 4.57 -13.04 -20.58
N ILE A 35 5.81 -12.60 -20.36
CA ILE A 35 6.47 -12.51 -19.05
C ILE A 35 6.28 -11.12 -18.43
N LYS A 36 5.80 -10.13 -19.20
CA LYS A 36 5.36 -8.88 -18.62
C LYS A 36 4.06 -9.12 -17.84
N THR A 37 4.18 -9.12 -16.52
CA THR A 37 3.07 -9.03 -15.57
C THR A 37 2.37 -7.67 -15.71
N GLU A 38 1.71 -7.41 -16.84
CA GLU A 38 1.05 -6.14 -17.11
C GLU A 38 -0.17 -5.92 -16.19
N SER A 39 -0.80 -6.99 -15.71
CA SER A 39 -1.93 -6.89 -14.78
C SER A 39 -1.55 -6.22 -13.45
N ASP A 40 -0.40 -6.56 -12.88
CA ASP A 40 0.03 -6.00 -11.61
C ASP A 40 0.52 -4.56 -11.79
N LEU A 41 1.31 -4.31 -12.84
CA LEU A 41 1.85 -2.98 -13.15
C LEU A 41 0.74 -1.97 -13.42
N ASN A 42 -0.30 -2.35 -14.18
CA ASN A 42 -1.44 -1.48 -14.46
C ASN A 42 -2.20 -1.08 -13.17
N SER A 43 -2.35 -2.01 -12.22
CA SER A 43 -2.97 -1.70 -10.92
C SER A 43 -2.14 -0.73 -10.09
N TYR A 44 -0.80 -0.87 -10.10
CA TYR A 44 0.08 0.08 -9.40
C TYR A 44 0.05 1.45 -10.06
N THR A 45 0.02 1.53 -11.40
CA THR A 45 -0.02 2.81 -12.11
C THR A 45 -1.36 3.53 -11.90
N GLU A 46 -2.48 2.83 -11.91
CA GLU A 46 -3.80 3.42 -11.64
C GLU A 46 -3.88 3.99 -10.23
N ARG A 47 -3.38 3.24 -9.23
CA ARG A 47 -3.31 3.73 -7.84
C ARG A 47 -2.38 4.93 -7.71
N LEU A 48 -1.26 4.94 -8.43
CA LEU A 48 -0.33 6.06 -8.43
C LEU A 48 -0.99 7.33 -9.01
N GLN A 49 -1.70 7.20 -10.13
CA GLN A 49 -2.46 8.29 -10.75
C GLN A 49 -3.57 8.83 -9.84
N TYR A 50 -4.24 7.94 -9.10
CA TYR A 50 -5.23 8.34 -8.09
C TYR A 50 -4.61 9.22 -6.99
N TYR A 51 -3.45 8.83 -6.45
CA TYR A 51 -2.74 9.63 -5.44
C TYR A 51 -2.21 10.95 -6.01
N GLU A 52 -1.71 10.96 -7.24
CA GLU A 52 -1.28 12.18 -7.94
C GLU A 52 -2.44 13.17 -8.08
N SER A 53 -3.61 12.70 -8.50
CA SER A 53 -4.81 13.54 -8.63
C SER A 53 -5.27 14.13 -7.28
N GLN A 54 -5.18 13.35 -6.20
CA GLN A 54 -5.49 13.83 -4.85
C GLN A 54 -4.50 14.90 -4.36
N LEU A 55 -3.20 14.73 -4.66
CA LEU A 55 -2.18 15.72 -4.31
C LEU A 55 -2.39 17.03 -5.08
N ILE A 56 -2.79 16.93 -6.36
CA ILE A 56 -3.10 18.10 -7.18
C ILE A 56 -4.29 18.87 -6.60
N ASP A 57 -5.40 18.20 -6.25
CA ASP A 57 -6.55 18.88 -5.64
C ASP A 57 -6.18 19.58 -4.32
N MET A 58 -5.42 18.89 -3.47
CA MET A 58 -4.98 19.45 -2.19
C MET A 58 -4.02 20.63 -2.38
N LYS A 59 -3.17 20.59 -3.41
CA LYS A 59 -2.30 21.71 -3.79
C LYS A 59 -3.10 22.90 -4.31
N ILE A 60 -4.04 22.69 -5.22
CA ILE A 60 -4.93 23.75 -5.73
C ILE A 60 -5.69 24.41 -4.57
N ARG A 61 -6.16 23.61 -3.62
CA ARG A 61 -6.87 24.13 -2.44
C ARG A 61 -5.96 24.95 -1.53
N LEU A 62 -4.74 24.48 -1.26
CA LEU A 62 -3.76 25.25 -0.48
C LEU A 62 -3.38 26.54 -1.21
N ASP A 63 -3.11 26.47 -2.50
CA ASP A 63 -2.79 27.61 -3.36
C ASP A 63 -3.96 28.62 -3.36
N SER A 64 -5.22 28.16 -3.36
CA SER A 64 -6.40 29.04 -3.28
C SER A 64 -6.52 29.76 -1.93
N VAL A 65 -6.15 29.10 -0.83
CA VAL A 65 -6.18 29.69 0.52
C VAL A 65 -5.02 30.67 0.69
N GLU A 66 -3.86 30.39 0.11
CA GLU A 66 -2.70 31.28 0.10
C GLU A 66 -2.94 32.51 -0.79
N LEU A 67 -3.59 32.33 -1.95
CA LEU A 67 -3.99 33.42 -2.84
C LEU A 67 -5.01 34.37 -2.19
N LEU A 68 -5.84 33.87 -1.28
CA LEU A 68 -6.78 34.68 -0.49
C LEU A 68 -6.11 35.40 0.69
N LYS A 69 -4.84 35.11 0.99
CA LYS A 69 -4.16 35.59 2.19
C LYS A 69 -3.43 36.94 2.03
N GLU A 70 -3.19 37.45 0.82
CA GLU A 70 -2.56 38.77 0.59
C GLU A 70 -3.19 39.45 -0.65
N PRO A 71 -3.55 40.76 -0.65
CA PRO A 71 -3.01 41.84 0.19
C PRO A 71 -4.09 42.66 0.92
N LYS A 72 -3.97 42.81 2.25
CA LYS A 72 -4.56 43.95 2.94
C LYS A 72 -3.52 44.53 3.90
N GLU A 73 -3.25 45.81 3.69
CA GLU A 73 -2.32 46.70 4.41
C GLU A 73 -0.84 46.59 4.05
N LEU A 74 -0.46 47.33 3.01
CA LEU A 74 0.85 47.99 2.96
C LEU A 74 0.69 49.33 2.23
N GLU A 75 0.20 50.33 2.95
CA GLU A 75 0.30 51.74 2.56
C GLU A 75 1.26 52.48 3.52
N ILE A 76 2.42 52.87 2.97
CA ILE A 76 3.32 54.01 3.27
C ILE A 76 4.23 53.99 4.55
N PRO A 77 5.31 54.81 4.67
CA PRO A 77 6.70 54.55 4.24
C PRO A 77 7.78 54.59 5.37
N ILE A 78 8.97 54.04 5.05
CA ILE A 78 10.21 53.81 5.86
C ILE A 78 10.79 55.07 6.58
N PRO A 79 11.49 54.99 7.75
CA PRO A 79 12.96 54.73 7.77
C PRO A 79 13.57 54.10 9.07
N ARG A 80 14.19 52.89 8.96
CA ARG A 80 15.35 52.29 9.74
C ARG A 80 15.39 52.43 11.30
N PRO A 81 16.47 52.06 12.01
CA PRO A 81 16.94 50.71 12.42
C PRO A 81 17.15 50.53 13.97
N LYS A 82 17.11 49.29 14.50
CA LYS A 82 18.07 48.67 15.49
C LYS A 82 17.47 47.51 16.31
N GLU A 83 18.22 46.40 16.28
CA GLU A 83 18.62 45.47 17.36
C GLU A 83 17.72 45.26 18.60
N ILE A 84 17.49 44.00 18.99
CA ILE A 84 18.12 43.33 20.16
C ILE A 84 17.37 42.01 20.43
N MET A 85 18.17 41.01 20.77
CA MET A 85 17.87 39.63 21.18
C MET A 85 16.83 39.55 22.32
N VAL A 86 16.21 38.38 22.51
CA VAL A 86 16.22 37.61 23.78
C VAL A 86 15.23 36.44 23.69
N GLU A 87 15.79 35.28 23.95
CA GLU A 87 15.18 33.97 24.13
C GLU A 87 14.41 33.89 25.47
N LYS A 88 13.40 33.01 25.51
CA LYS A 88 13.16 32.01 26.59
C LYS A 88 11.98 32.20 27.59
N GLN A 89 11.13 31.15 27.62
CA GLN A 89 10.43 30.50 28.78
C GLN A 89 9.24 31.20 29.45
N GLU A 90 8.23 30.56 30.07
CA GLU A 90 7.63 29.20 30.18
C GLU A 90 6.40 29.38 31.14
N ALA A 91 5.27 28.67 30.91
CA ALA A 91 4.20 28.19 31.86
C ALA A 91 3.54 29.18 32.88
N THR A 92 2.25 29.12 33.32
CA THR A 92 1.37 28.04 33.82
C THR A 92 -0.11 28.50 33.98
N SER A 93 -1.08 27.55 33.85
CA SER A 93 -2.40 27.35 34.57
C SER A 93 -3.44 28.51 34.68
N ASP A 94 -4.77 28.37 34.55
CA ASP A 94 -5.70 27.25 34.82
C ASP A 94 -7.15 27.55 34.28
N THR A 95 -7.84 26.51 33.76
CA THR A 95 -9.31 26.15 33.81
C THR A 95 -10.42 27.21 33.51
N ARG A 96 -11.48 27.05 32.69
CA ARG A 96 -12.30 25.95 32.10
C ARG A 96 -13.13 26.57 30.94
N GLU A 97 -13.40 25.91 29.81
CA GLU A 97 -14.69 25.25 29.53
C GLU A 97 -14.59 24.27 28.35
N GLU A 98 -15.31 23.17 28.50
CA GLU A 98 -15.27 21.94 27.72
C GLU A 98 -15.94 22.06 26.34
N LYS A 99 -15.28 21.55 25.30
CA LYS A 99 -15.96 20.84 24.21
C LYS A 99 -15.06 19.71 23.69
N PRO A 100 -15.44 18.44 23.86
CA PRO A 100 -14.63 17.31 23.40
C PRO A 100 -14.56 17.31 21.87
N LYS A 101 -13.42 17.67 21.29
CA LYS A 101 -13.13 17.25 19.91
C LYS A 101 -12.62 15.82 19.99
N GLU A 102 -13.58 14.90 19.95
CA GLU A 102 -13.38 13.48 19.74
C GLU A 102 -12.28 13.28 18.69
N ARG A 103 -11.11 12.82 19.14
CA ARG A 103 -10.15 12.16 18.25
C ARG A 103 -10.80 10.87 17.79
N MET A 104 -11.68 10.96 16.79
CA MET A 104 -12.24 9.80 16.11
C MET A 104 -11.18 9.20 15.17
N HIS A 105 -10.13 8.64 15.76
CA HIS A 105 -9.51 7.44 15.20
C HIS A 105 -9.74 6.26 16.14
N ASN A 106 -10.97 6.17 16.61
CA ASN A 106 -11.59 4.92 17.01
C ASN A 106 -12.53 4.46 15.88
N MET A 107 -12.00 4.35 14.65
CA MET A 107 -12.74 3.66 13.58
C MET A 107 -12.69 2.17 13.89
N ASN A 108 -13.63 1.79 14.74
CA ASN A 108 -14.16 0.46 14.99
C ASN A 108 -13.27 -0.69 14.51
N PHE A 109 -12.29 -1.09 15.33
CA PHE A 109 -11.61 -2.38 15.18
C PHE A 109 -12.61 -3.54 15.03
N GLY A 110 -13.83 -3.38 15.56
CA GLY A 110 -14.94 -4.33 15.37
C GLY A 110 -15.29 -4.54 13.89
N ASN A 111 -15.46 -3.48 13.10
CA ASN A 111 -15.83 -3.63 11.69
C ASN A 111 -14.70 -4.30 10.87
N ALA A 112 -13.44 -3.88 11.09
CA ALA A 112 -12.30 -4.50 10.41
C ALA A 112 -12.11 -5.96 10.82
N ALA A 113 -12.28 -6.28 12.11
CA ALA A 113 -12.19 -7.65 12.62
C ALA A 113 -13.30 -8.53 12.06
N ASP A 114 -14.55 -8.06 12.05
CA ASP A 114 -15.70 -8.82 11.53
C ASP A 114 -15.57 -9.05 10.01
N TYR A 115 -15.06 -8.06 9.28
CA TYR A 115 -14.73 -8.21 7.86
C TYR A 115 -13.65 -9.28 7.63
N VAL A 116 -12.58 -9.29 8.44
CA VAL A 116 -11.55 -10.33 8.37
C VAL A 116 -12.09 -11.71 8.71
N LEU A 117 -12.96 -11.82 9.71
CA LEU A 117 -13.60 -13.11 10.04
C LEU A 117 -14.45 -13.62 8.88
N ARG A 118 -15.16 -12.74 8.15
CA ARG A 118 -15.90 -13.13 6.93
C ARG A 118 -14.97 -13.61 5.82
N LEU A 119 -13.86 -12.92 5.58
CA LEU A 119 -12.87 -13.33 4.56
C LEU A 119 -12.31 -14.73 4.85
N ILE A 120 -12.01 -15.01 6.11
CA ILE A 120 -11.44 -16.30 6.53
C ILE A 120 -12.48 -17.45 6.43
N ILE A 121 -13.78 -17.14 6.55
CA ILE A 121 -14.86 -18.12 6.32
C ILE A 121 -14.90 -18.55 4.86
N GLU A 122 -14.79 -17.60 3.93
CA GLU A 122 -14.80 -17.91 2.50
C GLU A 122 -13.56 -18.70 2.09
N LYS A 123 -12.38 -18.29 2.58
CA LYS A 123 -11.11 -18.92 2.23
C LYS A 123 -10.09 -18.80 3.37
N PRO A 124 -9.36 -19.88 3.70
CA PRO A 124 -8.20 -19.78 4.58
C PRO A 124 -7.16 -18.79 4.00
N MET A 125 -6.77 -17.80 4.79
CA MET A 125 -5.90 -16.72 4.35
C MET A 125 -4.67 -16.56 5.26
N THR A 126 -3.57 -16.07 4.69
CA THR A 126 -2.37 -15.72 5.45
C THR A 126 -2.46 -14.30 6.01
N SER A 127 -1.62 -13.94 6.98
CA SER A 127 -1.55 -12.54 7.46
C SER A 127 -1.23 -11.54 6.34
N ARG A 128 -0.52 -11.97 5.28
CA ARG A 128 -0.16 -11.10 4.17
C ARG A 128 -1.36 -10.84 3.26
N ASP A 129 -2.14 -11.87 2.97
CA ASP A 129 -3.37 -11.73 2.19
C ASP A 129 -4.34 -10.80 2.90
N ILE A 130 -4.52 -11.02 4.21
CA ILE A 130 -5.37 -10.17 5.05
C ILE A 130 -4.87 -8.72 5.03
N GLN A 131 -3.56 -8.49 5.17
CA GLN A 131 -2.95 -7.15 5.11
C GLN A 131 -3.31 -6.43 3.80
N ILE A 132 -3.19 -7.13 2.67
CA ILE A 132 -3.48 -6.59 1.34
C ILE A 132 -4.97 -6.25 1.22
N THR A 133 -5.86 -7.17 1.65
CA THR A 133 -7.32 -7.01 1.53
C THR A 133 -7.85 -5.88 2.41
N ILE A 134 -7.34 -5.72 3.63
CA ILE A 134 -7.80 -4.66 4.55
C ILE A 134 -7.10 -3.31 4.33
N GLY A 135 -6.05 -3.28 3.51
CA GLY A 135 -5.27 -2.05 3.23
C GLY A 135 -4.58 -1.43 4.45
N ARG A 136 -4.22 -2.24 5.46
CA ARG A 136 -3.56 -1.76 6.69
C ARG A 136 -2.06 -2.10 6.70
N THR A 137 -1.33 -1.49 7.62
CA THR A 137 0.08 -1.84 7.83
C THR A 137 0.21 -3.28 8.34
N ARG A 138 1.37 -3.89 8.07
CA ARG A 138 1.70 -5.24 8.56
C ARG A 138 1.55 -5.33 10.08
N GLU A 139 1.93 -4.27 10.80
CA GLU A 139 1.87 -4.22 12.26
C GLU A 139 0.43 -4.23 12.79
N HIS A 140 -0.44 -3.36 12.26
CA HIS A 140 -1.85 -3.33 12.68
C HIS A 140 -2.57 -4.65 12.39
N THR A 141 -2.29 -5.23 11.23
CA THR A 141 -2.83 -6.54 10.85
C THR A 141 -2.35 -7.63 11.81
N SER A 142 -1.05 -7.64 12.14
CA SER A 142 -0.47 -8.63 13.05
C SER A 142 -1.07 -8.53 14.45
N ARG A 143 -1.26 -7.30 14.97
CA ARG A 143 -1.90 -7.06 16.27
C ARG A 143 -3.36 -7.52 16.27
N MET A 144 -4.10 -7.24 15.20
CA MET A 144 -5.49 -7.67 15.07
C MET A 144 -5.61 -9.18 15.00
N MET A 145 -4.78 -9.85 14.18
CA MET A 145 -4.77 -11.31 14.07
C MET A 145 -4.33 -12.00 15.36
N LYS A 146 -3.40 -11.39 16.11
CA LYS A 146 -3.02 -11.87 17.45
C LYS A 146 -4.21 -11.79 18.41
N LYS A 147 -4.91 -10.65 18.44
CA LYS A 147 -6.09 -10.45 19.30
C LYS A 147 -7.22 -11.43 18.96
N LEU A 148 -7.53 -11.63 17.68
CA LEU A 148 -8.55 -12.60 17.24
C LEU A 148 -8.21 -14.04 17.63
N PHE A 149 -6.92 -14.39 17.62
CA PHE A 149 -6.44 -15.69 18.05
C PHE A 149 -6.54 -15.85 19.57
N GLU A 150 -6.16 -14.84 20.35
CA GLU A 150 -6.29 -14.84 21.81
C GLU A 150 -7.76 -14.90 22.27
N GLU A 151 -8.67 -14.28 21.53
CA GLU A 151 -10.12 -14.36 21.74
C GLU A 151 -10.72 -15.72 21.30
N GLY A 152 -9.94 -16.59 20.65
CA GLY A 152 -10.39 -17.91 20.17
C GLY A 152 -11.40 -17.83 19.01
N LEU A 153 -11.39 -16.73 18.25
CA LEU A 153 -12.25 -16.54 17.08
C LEU A 153 -11.63 -17.13 15.81
N VAL A 154 -10.30 -17.21 15.78
CA VAL A 154 -9.52 -17.80 14.70
C VAL A 154 -8.44 -18.72 15.25
N GLU A 155 -8.13 -19.77 14.50
CA GLU A 155 -6.99 -20.65 14.74
C GLU A 155 -5.92 -20.42 13.66
N ARG A 156 -4.65 -20.65 14.03
CA ARG A 156 -3.51 -20.52 13.11
C ARG A 156 -2.86 -21.88 12.91
N ASN A 157 -2.67 -22.28 11.66
CA ASN A 157 -1.86 -23.44 11.34
C ASN A 157 -0.37 -23.05 11.43
N MET A 158 0.35 -23.64 12.39
CA MET A 158 1.77 -23.41 12.63
C MET A 158 2.69 -24.34 11.84
N GLN A 159 2.14 -25.30 11.09
CA GLN A 159 2.90 -26.29 10.32
C GLN A 159 3.56 -25.66 9.08
N THR A 160 2.97 -24.60 8.53
CA THR A 160 3.47 -23.91 7.34
C THR A 160 3.81 -22.46 7.65
N LYS A 161 4.88 -21.96 7.02
CA LYS A 161 5.20 -20.53 6.96
C LYS A 161 4.95 -20.06 5.53
N PRO A 162 4.21 -18.95 5.31
CA PRO A 162 3.53 -18.10 6.30
C PRO A 162 2.33 -18.79 6.97
N PHE A 163 2.02 -18.40 8.22
CA PHE A 163 0.90 -18.97 8.97
C PHE A 163 -0.44 -18.69 8.28
N THR A 164 -1.26 -19.73 8.19
CA THR A 164 -2.62 -19.66 7.60
C THR A 164 -3.65 -19.66 8.73
N TYR A 165 -4.66 -18.80 8.61
CA TYR A 165 -5.70 -18.64 9.61
C TYR A 165 -7.01 -19.29 9.16
N TYR A 166 -7.73 -19.84 10.14
CA TYR A 166 -9.01 -20.53 9.99
C TYR A 166 -10.00 -20.00 11.01
N ILE A 167 -11.29 -20.03 10.67
CA ILE A 167 -12.36 -19.59 11.55
C ILE A 167 -12.69 -20.70 12.56
N THR A 168 -12.79 -20.36 13.85
CA THR A 168 -13.24 -21.28 14.90
C THR A 168 -14.76 -21.24 15.02
N ASP A 169 -15.39 -22.21 15.67
CA ASP A 169 -16.85 -22.21 15.86
C ASP A 169 -17.36 -20.99 16.66
N LYS A 170 -16.54 -20.49 17.59
CA LYS A 170 -16.78 -19.21 18.29
C LYS A 170 -16.73 -18.00 17.35
N GLY A 171 -15.88 -18.03 16.32
CA GLY A 171 -15.83 -17.00 15.29
C GLY A 171 -17.10 -16.99 14.42
N LYS A 172 -17.61 -18.18 14.08
CA LYS A 172 -18.85 -18.33 13.30
C LYS A 172 -20.09 -17.86 14.08
N THR A 173 -20.15 -18.09 15.40
CA THR A 173 -21.25 -17.62 16.24
C THR A 173 -21.23 -16.10 16.40
N LYS A 174 -20.05 -15.49 16.56
CA LYS A 174 -19.89 -14.02 16.61
C LYS A 174 -20.42 -13.34 15.34
N LEU A 175 -20.25 -13.96 14.18
CA LEU A 175 -20.78 -13.46 12.91
C LEU A 175 -22.26 -13.78 12.66
N GLY A 176 -22.94 -14.49 13.58
CA GLY A 176 -24.35 -14.84 13.45
C GLY A 176 -24.66 -15.95 12.43
N ILE A 177 -23.63 -16.54 11.81
CA ILE A 177 -23.79 -17.57 10.76
C ILE A 177 -24.22 -18.92 11.36
N ALA A 178 -23.85 -19.18 12.62
CA ALA A 178 -24.24 -20.39 13.34
C ALA A 178 -25.76 -20.56 13.52
N LYS A 179 -26.56 -19.50 13.36
CA LYS A 179 -28.02 -19.60 13.40
C LYS A 179 -28.64 -20.19 12.14
N ILE A 180 -27.91 -20.24 11.02
CA ILE A 180 -28.44 -20.72 9.73
C ILE A 180 -28.36 -22.26 9.64
N VAL A 181 -27.46 -22.90 10.38
CA VAL A 181 -27.21 -24.36 10.28
C VAL A 181 -28.10 -25.20 11.22
N LEU A 182 -28.74 -24.60 12.22
CA LEU A 182 -29.64 -25.31 13.17
C LEU A 182 -31.13 -25.19 12.82
N GLN A 183 -31.49 -24.72 11.63
CA GLN A 183 -32.88 -24.59 11.16
C GLN A 183 -33.16 -25.30 9.82
N GLN A 184 -32.39 -26.32 9.45
CA GLN A 184 -32.79 -27.29 8.43
C GLN A 184 -33.04 -28.65 9.04
#